data_AF-A0A0K8T827-F1
#
_entry.id   AF-A0A0K8T827-F1
#
_cell.length_a   1.000
_cell.length_b   1.000
_cell.length_c   1.000
_cell.angle_alpha   90.00
_cell.angle_beta   90.00
_cell.angle_gamma   90.00
#
_symmetry.space_group_name_H-M   'P 1'
#
loop_
_entity.id
_entity.type
_entity.pdbx_description
1 polymer ?
#
loop_
_entity_poly.entity_id
_entity_poly.type
_entity_poly.pdbx_seq_one_letter_code
_entity_poly.pdbx_strand_id
1 'polypeptide(L)'
;AKLPIRWMAWESLLLGKTSSKSDVWAFGVTLWEMLVVCGQKPYGELTSEQVVENCNHWYQGDGQARLLSRPPSCPREIYDLMTECWKRNEADRPRFSEIHLFLQRKNLGYVPVIA
;
A
#
# COMPACT_ATOMS: atom_id res chain seq x y z
N ALA A 1 -0.41 -23.43 1.43
CA ALA A 1 -1.02 -22.15 1.87
C ALA A 1 -1.14 -21.22 0.66
N LYS A 2 -2.21 -20.42 0.54
CA LYS A 2 -2.33 -19.40 -0.53
C LYS A 2 -1.63 -18.11 -0.06
N LEU A 3 -0.75 -17.55 -0.89
CA LEU A 3 -0.05 -16.29 -0.60
C LEU A 3 -1.00 -15.08 -0.77
N PRO A 4 -0.89 -14.03 0.06
CA PRO A 4 -1.68 -12.80 -0.06
C PRO A 4 -1.10 -11.84 -1.11
N ILE A 5 -0.96 -12.30 -2.37
CA ILE A 5 -0.15 -11.64 -3.41
C ILE A 5 -0.47 -10.17 -3.68
N ARG A 6 -1.67 -9.68 -3.32
CA ARG A 6 -2.11 -8.29 -3.56
C ARG A 6 -1.68 -7.31 -2.46
N TRP A 7 -1.19 -7.81 -1.33
CA TRP A 7 -0.62 -7.03 -0.23
C TRP A 7 0.90 -7.10 -0.19
N MET A 8 1.49 -8.05 -0.90
CA MET A 8 2.93 -8.29 -0.86
C MET A 8 3.68 -7.21 -1.63
N ALA A 9 4.79 -6.74 -1.05
CA ALA A 9 5.77 -5.96 -1.78
C ALA A 9 6.38 -6.79 -2.91
N TRP A 10 6.86 -6.14 -3.98
CA TRP A 10 7.40 -6.85 -5.14
C TRP A 10 8.57 -7.77 -4.75
N GLU A 11 9.44 -7.35 -3.83
CA GLU A 11 10.58 -8.15 -3.37
C GLU A 11 10.15 -9.34 -2.51
N SER A 12 9.04 -9.22 -1.77
CA SER A 12 8.48 -10.32 -1.00
C SER A 12 7.85 -11.37 -1.88
N LEU A 13 7.17 -10.94 -2.96
CA LEU A 13 6.53 -11.85 -3.89
C LEU A 13 7.55 -12.56 -4.79
N LEU A 14 8.48 -11.80 -5.39
CA LEU A 14 9.40 -12.32 -6.41
C LEU A 14 10.68 -12.92 -5.83
N LEU A 15 11.19 -12.36 -4.73
CA LEU A 15 12.47 -12.76 -4.13
C LEU A 15 12.30 -13.49 -2.79
N GLY A 16 11.08 -13.62 -2.29
CA GLY A 16 10.80 -14.21 -0.97
C GLY A 16 11.34 -13.38 0.20
N LYS A 17 11.71 -12.11 -0.03
CA LYS A 17 12.31 -11.26 0.99
C LYS A 17 11.23 -10.63 1.87
N THR A 18 11.23 -10.94 3.15
CA THR A 18 10.35 -10.32 4.14
C THR A 18 11.15 -9.35 5.01
N SER A 19 10.56 -8.19 5.30
CA SER A 19 11.17 -7.16 6.15
C SER A 19 10.10 -6.25 6.74
N SER A 20 10.44 -5.46 7.75
CA SER A 20 9.54 -4.40 8.22
C SER A 20 9.16 -3.41 7.10
N LYS A 21 10.00 -3.27 6.06
CA LYS A 21 9.70 -2.44 4.88
C LYS A 21 8.72 -3.10 3.91
N SER A 22 8.69 -4.42 3.81
CA SER A 22 7.60 -5.11 3.10
C SER A 22 6.29 -5.03 3.88
N ASP A 23 6.33 -5.02 5.21
CA ASP A 23 5.13 -4.79 6.03
C ASP A 23 4.58 -3.36 5.85
N VAL A 24 5.45 -2.36 5.67
CA VAL A 24 5.04 -0.98 5.32
C VAL A 24 4.29 -0.94 3.99
N TRP A 25 4.73 -1.70 2.98
CA TRP A 25 4.02 -1.82 1.72
C TRP A 25 2.61 -2.40 1.92
N ALA A 26 2.53 -3.52 2.65
CA ALA A 26 1.26 -4.17 2.97
C ALA A 26 0.34 -3.23 3.75
N PHE A 27 0.88 -2.46 4.70
CA PHE A 27 0.13 -1.44 5.43
C PHE A 27 -0.42 -0.36 4.49
N GLY A 28 0.33 0.07 3.47
CA GLY A 28 -0.19 0.98 2.45
C GLY A 28 -1.44 0.43 1.76
N VAL A 29 -1.44 -0.87 1.44
CA VAL A 29 -2.61 -1.57 0.87
C VAL A 29 -3.75 -1.63 1.89
N THR A 30 -3.47 -1.95 3.15
CA THR A 30 -4.48 -1.97 4.22
C THR A 30 -5.09 -0.58 4.45
N LEU A 31 -4.30 0.49 4.43
CA LEU A 31 -4.80 1.86 4.56
C LEU A 31 -5.70 2.23 3.38
N TRP A 32 -5.36 1.77 2.17
CA TRP A 32 -6.22 1.91 1.00
C TRP A 32 -7.57 1.20 1.22
N GLU A 33 -7.55 -0.04 1.73
CA GLU A 33 -8.76 -0.80 2.04
C GLU A 33 -9.65 -0.08 3.06
N MET A 34 -9.08 0.46 4.13
CA MET A 34 -9.81 1.24 5.13
C MET A 34 -10.55 2.42 4.49
N LEU A 35 -9.93 3.09 3.52
CA LEU A 35 -10.49 4.28 2.88
C LEU A 35 -11.49 3.97 1.75
N VAL A 36 -11.43 2.78 1.15
CA VAL A 36 -12.54 2.26 0.33
C VAL A 36 -13.59 1.50 1.15
N VAL A 37 -13.48 1.54 2.49
CA VAL A 37 -14.39 0.87 3.44
C VAL A 37 -14.52 -0.62 3.14
N CYS A 38 -13.41 -1.26 2.76
CA CYS A 38 -13.33 -2.65 2.35
C CYS A 38 -14.31 -3.04 1.22
N GLY A 39 -14.84 -2.07 0.46
CA GLY A 39 -15.82 -2.30 -0.60
C GLY A 39 -15.21 -2.81 -1.90
N GLN A 40 -13.88 -2.81 -2.02
CA GLN A 40 -13.17 -3.23 -3.22
C GLN A 40 -11.95 -4.07 -2.86
N LYS A 41 -11.65 -5.05 -3.71
CA LYS A 41 -10.43 -5.86 -3.63
C LYS A 41 -9.24 -5.05 -4.19
N PRO A 42 -8.06 -5.04 -3.55
CA PRO A 42 -6.88 -4.40 -4.11
C PRO A 42 -6.54 -4.95 -5.50
N TYR A 43 -6.35 -4.06 -6.49
CA TYR A 43 -6.15 -4.40 -7.90
C TYR A 43 -7.27 -5.30 -8.47
N GLY A 44 -8.53 -5.09 -8.05
CA GLY A 44 -9.65 -5.97 -8.36
C GLY A 44 -9.90 -6.18 -9.86
N GLU A 45 -9.46 -5.25 -10.70
CA GLU A 45 -9.48 -5.31 -12.16
C GLU A 45 -8.40 -6.21 -12.77
N LEU A 46 -7.38 -6.60 -12.00
CA LEU A 46 -6.29 -7.48 -12.42
C LEU A 46 -6.55 -8.94 -12.01
N THR A 47 -6.19 -9.89 -12.87
CA THR A 47 -6.07 -11.32 -12.49
C THR A 47 -4.89 -11.53 -11.55
N SER A 48 -4.76 -12.73 -10.97
CA SER A 48 -3.62 -13.05 -10.10
C SER A 48 -2.29 -12.98 -10.86
N GLU A 49 -2.29 -13.42 -12.12
CA GLU A 49 -1.13 -13.41 -13.02
C GLU A 49 -0.74 -11.96 -13.36
N GLN A 50 -1.73 -11.09 -13.62
CA GLN A 50 -1.49 -9.67 -13.86
C GLN A 50 -0.98 -8.93 -12.62
N VAL A 51 -1.33 -9.37 -11.41
CA VAL A 51 -0.74 -8.85 -10.16
C VAL A 51 0.74 -9.23 -10.06
N VAL A 52 1.09 -10.48 -10.40
CA VAL A 52 2.50 -10.92 -10.45
C VAL A 52 3.27 -10.12 -11.50
N GLU A 53 2.69 -9.90 -12.68
CA GLU A 53 3.31 -9.09 -13.72
C GLU A 53 3.48 -7.63 -13.30
N ASN A 54 2.52 -7.08 -12.55
CA ASN A 54 2.68 -5.74 -11.96
C ASN A 54 3.90 -5.67 -11.01
N CYS A 55 4.16 -6.72 -10.24
CA CYS A 55 5.38 -6.82 -9.43
C CYS A 55 6.65 -6.95 -10.28
N ASN A 56 6.59 -7.58 -11.47
CA ASN A 56 7.72 -7.60 -12.40
C ASN A 56 8.07 -6.19 -12.89
N HIS A 57 7.07 -5.34 -13.21
CA HIS A 57 7.32 -3.93 -13.56
C HIS A 57 8.01 -3.17 -12.42
N TRP A 58 7.62 -3.43 -11.16
CA TRP A 58 8.33 -2.88 -9.99
C TRP A 58 9.78 -3.35 -9.91
N TYR A 59 10.03 -4.65 -10.15
CA TYR A 59 11.37 -5.20 -10.16
C TYR A 59 12.24 -4.59 -11.25
N GLN A 60 11.71 -4.47 -12.47
CA GLN A 60 12.41 -3.88 -13.62
C GLN A 60 12.64 -2.37 -13.46
N GLY A 61 11.71 -1.66 -12.82
CA GLY A 61 11.78 -0.21 -12.69
C GLY A 61 11.53 0.52 -14.01
N ASP A 62 10.71 -0.06 -14.88
CA ASP A 62 10.38 0.42 -16.23
C ASP A 62 9.31 1.54 -16.26
N GLY A 63 8.77 1.90 -15.09
CA GLY A 63 7.73 2.91 -14.94
C GLY A 63 6.33 2.45 -15.36
N GLN A 64 6.13 1.16 -15.70
CA GLN A 64 4.83 0.60 -16.06
C GLN A 64 4.06 0.05 -14.86
N ALA A 65 4.70 0.00 -13.70
CA ALA A 65 4.11 -0.49 -12.47
C ALA A 65 2.87 0.34 -12.08
N ARG A 66 1.74 -0.34 -11.90
CA ARG A 66 0.46 0.25 -11.50
C ARG A 66 0.36 0.33 -9.99
N LEU A 67 -0.07 1.48 -9.51
CA LEU A 67 -0.47 1.72 -8.12
C LEU A 67 -1.98 1.53 -7.96
N LEU A 68 -2.44 1.26 -6.74
CA LEU A 68 -3.85 1.38 -6.39
C LEU A 68 -4.29 2.84 -6.57
N SER A 69 -5.45 3.06 -7.19
CA SER A 69 -5.97 4.40 -7.41
C SER A 69 -6.40 5.06 -6.11
N ARG A 70 -6.30 6.40 -6.05
CA ARG A 70 -6.77 7.17 -4.89
C ARG A 70 -8.29 7.02 -4.73
N PRO A 71 -8.79 6.55 -3.56
CA PRO A 71 -10.22 6.52 -3.29
C PRO A 71 -10.85 7.92 -3.39
N PRO A 72 -12.11 8.07 -3.84
CA PRO A 72 -12.74 9.38 -3.99
C PRO A 72 -12.75 10.22 -2.70
N SER A 73 -13.01 9.59 -1.56
CA SER A 73 -13.04 10.19 -0.22
C SER A 73 -11.67 10.36 0.43
N CYS A 74 -10.59 9.85 -0.18
CA CYS A 74 -9.26 9.88 0.41
C CYS A 74 -8.59 11.26 0.24
N PRO A 75 -8.21 11.95 1.33
CA PRO A 75 -7.42 13.18 1.24
C PRO A 75 -6.11 12.95 0.49
N ARG A 76 -5.70 13.92 -0.35
CA ARG A 76 -4.50 13.79 -1.18
C ARG A 76 -3.26 13.42 -0.38
N GLU A 77 -3.08 14.01 0.79
CA GLU A 77 -1.89 13.83 1.61
C GLU A 77 -1.81 12.41 2.23
N ILE A 78 -2.98 11.80 2.49
CA ILE A 78 -3.06 10.41 2.96
C ILE A 78 -2.73 9.45 1.81
N TYR A 79 -3.16 9.77 0.59
CA TYR A 79 -2.76 9.02 -0.60
C TYR A 79 -1.27 9.18 -0.91
N ASP A 80 -0.74 10.39 -0.79
CA ASP A 80 0.70 10.65 -0.95
C ASP A 80 1.50 9.77 0.04
N LEU A 81 1.07 9.66 1.31
CA LEU A 81 1.65 8.71 2.27
C LEU A 81 1.59 7.25 1.79
N MET A 82 0.46 6.79 1.23
CA MET A 82 0.38 5.43 0.66
C MET A 82 1.41 5.24 -0.46
N THR A 83 1.58 6.23 -1.34
CA THR A 83 2.57 6.13 -2.43
C THR A 83 4.01 6.11 -1.93
N GLU A 84 4.30 6.73 -0.79
CA GLU A 84 5.59 6.59 -0.09
C GLU A 84 5.77 5.17 0.49
N CYS A 85 4.70 4.51 0.95
CA CYS A 85 4.77 3.09 1.35
C CYS A 85 5.07 2.14 0.18
N TRP A 86 4.76 2.54 -1.05
CA TRP A 86 4.92 1.73 -2.26
C TRP A 86 6.15 2.10 -3.11
N LYS A 87 7.16 2.75 -2.53
CA LYS A 87 8.43 2.99 -3.23
C LYS A 87 9.11 1.67 -3.58
N ARG A 88 9.68 1.62 -4.80
CA ARG A 88 10.44 0.47 -5.30
C ARG A 88 11.57 0.07 -4.34
N ASN A 89 12.38 1.05 -3.95
CA ASN A 89 13.47 0.84 -3.00
C ASN A 89 12.93 0.84 -1.55
N GLU A 90 13.21 -0.24 -0.82
CA GLU A 90 12.78 -0.42 0.57
C GLU A 90 13.26 0.69 1.51
N ALA A 91 14.44 1.27 1.25
CA ALA A 91 15.02 2.31 2.09
C ALA A 91 14.24 3.64 2.01
N ASP A 92 13.56 3.89 0.88
CA ASP A 92 12.81 5.13 0.64
C ASP A 92 11.41 5.09 1.24
N ARG A 93 10.94 3.90 1.64
CA ARG A 93 9.65 3.75 2.32
C ARG A 93 9.76 4.34 3.74
N PRO A 94 8.69 4.93 4.30
CA PRO A 94 8.72 5.42 5.68
C PRO A 94 8.87 4.29 6.69
N ARG A 95 9.18 4.63 7.93
CA ARG A 95 9.05 3.75 9.10
C ARG A 95 7.64 3.86 9.67
N PHE A 96 7.17 2.82 10.35
CA PHE A 96 5.89 2.87 11.05
C PHE A 96 5.77 4.03 12.05
N SER A 97 6.85 4.45 12.70
CA SER A 97 6.84 5.62 13.59
C SER A 97 6.52 6.92 12.85
N GLU A 98 6.99 7.08 11.61
CA GLU A 98 6.74 8.26 10.77
C GLU A 98 5.30 8.25 10.23
N ILE A 99 4.84 7.08 9.78
CA ILE A 99 3.45 6.84 9.38
C ILE A 99 2.50 7.18 10.54
N HIS A 100 2.77 6.64 11.73
CA HIS A 100 1.95 6.86 12.92
C HIS A 100 1.88 8.35 13.29
N LEU A 101 3.03 9.03 13.36
CA LEU A 101 3.09 10.45 13.68
C LEU A 101 2.32 11.30 12.66
N PHE A 102 2.43 10.98 11.37
CA PHE A 102 1.69 11.65 10.31
C PHE A 102 0.18 11.46 10.46
N LEU A 103 -0.29 10.23 10.63
CA LEU A 103 -1.71 9.92 10.78
C LEU A 103 -2.29 10.51 12.07
N GLN A 104 -1.53 10.48 13.16
CA GLN A 104 -1.94 11.11 14.42
C GLN A 104 -2.16 12.62 14.25
N ARG A 105 -1.23 13.31 13.56
CA ARG A 105 -1.37 14.75 13.25
C ARG A 105 -2.58 15.04 12.38
N LYS A 106 -2.88 14.18 11.41
CA LYS A 106 -4.06 14.31 10.54
C LYS A 106 -5.39 14.03 11.25
N ASN A 107 -5.35 13.22 12.30
CA ASN A 107 -6.51 12.92 13.14
C ASN A 107 -6.62 13.83 14.39
N LEU A 108 -5.80 14.90 14.50
CA LEU A 108 -5.91 15.83 15.61
C LEU A 108 -7.30 16.49 15.62
N GLY A 109 -7.99 16.38 16.76
CA GLY A 109 -9.35 16.90 16.92
C GLY A 109 -10.45 16.02 16.32
N TYR A 110 -10.11 14.85 15.76
CA TYR A 110 -11.11 13.86 15.38
C TYR A 110 -11.76 13.28 16.64
N VAL A 111 -13.05 13.52 16.78
CA VAL A 111 -13.90 12.89 17.80
C VAL A 111 -14.74 11.85 17.06
N PRO A 112 -14.48 10.54 17.23
CA PRO A 112 -15.33 9.53 16.64
C PRO A 112 -16.75 9.69 17.16
N VAL A 113 -17.73 9.75 16.25
CA VAL A 113 -19.13 9.65 16.63
C VAL A 113 -19.34 8.22 17.12
N ILE A 114 -19.39 8.06 18.43
CA ILE A 114 -19.75 6.79 19.05
C ILE A 114 -21.25 6.62 18.75
N ALA A 115 -21.58 5.67 17.87
CA ALA A 115 -22.94 5.19 17.67
C ALA A 115 -23.29 4.18 18.76
#